data_AF-A0A921UQZ2-F1
#
_entry.id   AF-A0A921UQZ2-F1
#
_cell.length_a   1.000
_cell.length_b   1.000
_cell.length_c   1.000
_cell.angle_alpha   90.00
_cell.angle_beta   90.00
_cell.angle_gamma   90.00
#
_symmetry.space_group_name_H-M   'P 1'
#
loop_
_entity.id
_entity.type
_entity.pdbx_description
1 polymer ?
#
loop_
_entity_poly.entity_id
_entity_poly.type
_entity_poly.pdbx_seq_one_letter_code
_entity_poly.pdbx_strand_id
1 'polypeptide(L)' 'MKQPLTCILGTPNEETLPDIVLLSDYKSNFQKWTMWDEIVKDLT' A
#
# COMPACT_ATOMS: atom_id res chain seq x y z
N MET A 1 16.66 -9.87 -6.41
CA MET A 1 16.09 -9.36 -5.15
C MET A 1 14.57 -9.36 -5.29
N LYS A 2 13.82 -9.89 -4.32
CA LYS A 2 12.35 -9.94 -4.36
C LYS A 2 11.81 -8.59 -3.87
N GLN A 3 11.17 -7.81 -4.74
CA GLN A 3 10.58 -6.53 -4.35
C GLN A 3 9.31 -6.76 -3.51
N PRO A 4 9.03 -5.90 -2.51
CA PRO A 4 7.79 -5.95 -1.76
C PRO A 4 6.58 -5.70 -2.69
N LEU A 5 5.49 -6.45 -2.51
CA LEU A 5 4.25 -6.26 -3.28
C LEU A 5 3.66 -4.85 -3.11
N THR A 6 3.90 -4.22 -1.95
CA THR A 6 3.47 -2.85 -1.64
C THR A 6 4.12 -1.80 -2.54
N CYS A 7 5.28 -2.09 -3.13
CA CYS A 7 5.93 -1.19 -4.09
C CYS A 7 5.22 -1.16 -5.45
N ILE A 8 4.36 -2.14 -5.75
CA ILE A 8 3.59 -2.23 -7.01
C ILE A 8 2.13 -1.84 -6.76
N LEU A 9 1.52 -2.44 -5.74
CA LEU A 9 0.10 -2.29 -5.43
C LEU A 9 -0.22 -1.10 -4.51
N GLY A 10 0.79 -0.43 -3.98
CA GLY A 10 0.62 0.56 -2.92
C GLY A 10 0.50 -0.08 -1.54
N THR A 11 0.49 0.75 -0.50
CA THR A 11 0.29 0.29 0.88
C THR A 11 -1.20 0.20 1.17
N PRO A 12 -1.71 -0.99 1.54
CA PRO A 12 -3.13 -1.15 1.81
C PRO A 12 -3.55 -0.34 3.05
N ASN A 13 -4.79 0.13 3.02
CA ASN A 13 -5.46 0.97 4.02
C ASN A 13 -6.88 0.42 4.25
N GLU A 14 -7.68 1.03 5.13
CA GLU A 14 -9.05 0.54 5.42
C GLU A 14 -10.00 0.58 4.21
N GLU A 15 -9.73 1.42 3.21
CA GLU A 15 -10.53 1.50 1.99
C GLU A 15 -10.25 0.34 1.04
N THR A 16 -8.98 -0.07 0.94
CA THR A 16 -8.52 -1.13 0.03
C THR A 16 -8.51 -2.51 0.67
N LEU A 17 -8.34 -2.58 1.99
CA LEU A 17 -8.41 -3.78 2.80
C LEU A 17 -9.09 -3.44 4.14
N PRO A 18 -10.42 -3.64 4.25
CA PRO A 18 -11.14 -3.46 5.51
C PRO A 18 -10.51 -4.30 6.62
N ASP A 19 -10.55 -3.78 7.85
CA ASP A 19 -10.01 -4.44 9.04
C ASP A 19 -8.48 -4.69 9.03
N ILE A 20 -7.72 -4.07 8.14
CA ILE A 20 -6.26 -4.20 8.10
C ILE A 20 -5.59 -3.85 9.44
N VAL A 21 -6.17 -2.90 10.18
CA VAL A 21 -5.69 -2.47 11.49
C VAL A 21 -5.84 -3.55 12.58
N LEU A 22 -6.69 -4.55 12.34
CA LEU A 22 -6.90 -5.69 13.25
C LEU A 22 -5.87 -6.81 13.04
N LEU A 23 -5.06 -6.76 11.97
CA LEU A 23 -3.99 -7.73 11.75
C LEU A 23 -2.90 -7.56 12.83
N SER A 24 -2.51 -8.65 13.47
CA SER A 24 -1.49 -8.66 14.54
C SER A 24 -0.15 -8.04 14.12
N ASP A 25 0.20 -8.19 12.84
CA ASP A 25 1.46 -7.72 12.27
C ASP A 25 1.35 -6.34 11.64
N TYR A 26 0.15 -5.73 11.60
CA TYR A 26 -0.01 -4.39 11.09
C TYR A 26 0.73 -3.39 11.97
N LYS A 27 1.50 -2.50 11.33
CA LYS A 27 2.15 -1.37 11.99
C LYS A 27 1.77 -0.10 11.26
N SER A 28 1.18 0.85 11.98
CA SER A 28 0.72 2.13 11.42
C SER A 28 1.87 3.03 10.92
N ASN A 29 3.10 2.76 11.36
CA ASN A 29 4.30 3.50 10.99
C ASN A 29 5.05 2.89 9.79
N PHE A 30 4.48 1.89 9.11
CA PHE A 30 5.06 1.39 7.87
C PHE A 30 5.09 2.48 6.78
N GLN A 31 6.13 2.43 5.95
CA GLN A 31 6.25 3.32 4.80
C GLN A 31 5.03 3.14 3.89
N LYS A 32 4.35 4.25 3.61
CA LYS A 32 3.20 4.28 2.72
C LYS A 32 3.69 4.47 1.28
N TRP A 33 3.31 3.54 0.43
CA TRP A 33 3.58 3.54 -1.01
C TRP A 33 2.29 3.89 -1.75
N THR A 34 2.40 4.80 -2.71
CA THR A 34 1.34 5.08 -3.69
C THR A 34 1.31 3.97 -4.74
N MET A 35 0.13 3.59 -5.18
CA MET A 35 -0.02 2.60 -6.25
C MET A 35 0.53 3.15 -7.57
N TRP A 36 1.20 2.31 -8.37
CA TRP A 36 1.78 2.75 -9.65
C TRP A 36 0.75 3.35 -10.60
N ASP A 37 -0.44 2.78 -10.67
CA ASP A 37 -1.52 3.28 -11.54
C ASP A 37 -1.96 4.69 -11.16
N GLU A 38 -1.93 5.06 -9.88
CA GLU A 38 -2.24 6.43 -9.44
C GLU A 38 -1.11 7.40 -9.81
N ILE A 39 0.15 6.98 -9.67
CA ILE A 39 1.31 7.77 -10.10
C ILE A 39 1.24 8.05 -11.61
N VAL A 40 0.90 7.04 -12.42
CA VAL A 40 0.81 7.19 -13.87
C VAL A 40 -0.33 8.15 -14.26
N LYS A 41 -1.48 8.09 -13.58
CA LYS A 41 -2.59 9.02 -13.80
C LYS A 41 -2.23 10.47 -13.47
N ASP A 42 -1.48 10.70 -12.39
CA ASP A 42 -1.03 12.05 -12.00
C ASP A 42 0.00 12.65 -12.96
N LEU A 43 0.68 11.81 -13.76
CA LEU A 43 1.72 12.23 -14.71
C LEU A 43 1.19 12.48 -16.13
N THR A 44 -0.10 12.21 -16.41
CA THR A 44 -0.76 12.38 -17.72
C THR A 44 -1.83 13.44 -17.68
#